data_AF-A0A934HYT5-F1
#
_entry.id   AF-A0A934HYT5-F1
#
_cell.length_a   1.000
_cell.length_b   1.000
_cell.length_c   1.000
_cell.angle_alpha   90.00
_cell.angle_beta   90.00
_cell.angle_gamma   90.00
#
_symmetry.space_group_name_H-M   'P 1'
#
loop_
_entity.id
_entity.type
_entity.pdbx_description
1 polymer ?
#
loop_
_entity_poly.entity_id
_entity_poly.type
_entity_poly.pdbx_seq_one_letter_code
_entity_poly.pdbx_strand_id
1 'polypeptide(L)'
;MDGKAKMFKKIYTFNDAWSQWKAGNKFPIAFYGDSTIDGNNTTGYVANILGKDSQSPNTFCKKLETTLHLATGNNRLRIYNAGFSGKDSAFGVANINAEFGIGTDYSDVKMVGIGWGINDRLNYSDAKAYRDGFKANIISQINWFYSRGIQPFLLTTQAIVSPNVDTQYVSQYPLRTAEAINSIANEVKRELSVEYNLELIDINKFTERFLLYSPTDIATLIPDRLHFGDIGHQYEADLIFAHISPQVIFVETDTKIDYSTQKVINGVNEDKLTYSPIDQYGFKLYAKYPKSDGLNTKIMEAWVFINSKDEMSLKSYVSCYLNTYIKINGVVYKSEALETILSTLSLGLYHLEVFSGSTNNVDHVDCVDFKGFHIKSK
;
A
#
# COMPACT_ATOMS: atom_id res chain seq x y z
N MET A 1 -3.66 -40.34 4.99
CA MET A 1 -4.25 -39.46 3.97
C MET A 1 -3.09 -38.72 3.32
N ASP A 2 -2.89 -38.93 2.02
CA ASP A 2 -1.75 -38.40 1.28
C ASP A 2 -1.74 -36.86 1.29
N GLY A 3 -0.76 -36.29 1.97
CA GLY A 3 -0.51 -34.85 2.09
C GLY A 3 0.11 -34.25 0.83
N LYS A 4 -0.57 -34.36 -0.31
CA LYS A 4 -0.26 -33.51 -1.47
C LYS A 4 -0.99 -32.18 -1.31
N ALA A 5 -0.23 -31.09 -1.21
CA ALA A 5 -0.76 -29.73 -1.23
C ALA A 5 -1.78 -29.58 -2.36
N LYS A 6 -2.98 -29.07 -2.07
CA LYS A 6 -3.95 -28.69 -3.09
C LYS A 6 -3.40 -27.46 -3.81
N MET A 7 -2.58 -27.68 -4.83
CA MET A 7 -2.08 -26.59 -5.66
C MET A 7 -3.16 -26.18 -6.66
N PHE A 8 -3.91 -25.14 -6.34
CA PHE A 8 -4.65 -24.42 -7.37
C PHE A 8 -3.66 -23.76 -8.32
N LYS A 9 -3.98 -23.76 -9.62
CA LYS A 9 -3.22 -22.98 -10.59
C LYS A 9 -3.52 -21.50 -10.32
N LYS A 10 -2.45 -20.70 -10.11
CA LYS A 10 -2.56 -19.25 -10.00
C LYS A 10 -3.26 -18.69 -11.25
N ILE A 11 -4.34 -17.93 -11.04
CA ILE A 11 -5.19 -17.34 -12.09
C ILE A 11 -4.64 -15.97 -12.48
N TYR A 12 -4.28 -15.16 -11.49
CA TYR A 12 -3.73 -13.81 -11.65
C TYR A 12 -2.63 -13.53 -10.61
N THR A 13 -1.83 -12.51 -10.86
CA THR A 13 -0.85 -11.92 -9.94
C THR A 13 -1.11 -10.42 -9.78
N PHE A 14 -0.50 -9.77 -8.79
CA PHE A 14 -0.49 -8.31 -8.74
C PHE A 14 0.13 -7.65 -9.99
N ASN A 15 1.10 -8.29 -10.62
CA ASN A 15 1.68 -7.79 -11.87
C ASN A 15 0.70 -7.86 -13.05
N ASP A 16 -0.18 -8.88 -13.09
CA ASP A 16 -1.26 -8.94 -14.09
C ASP A 16 -2.24 -7.79 -13.88
N ALA A 17 -2.63 -7.52 -12.63
CA ALA A 17 -3.49 -6.38 -12.29
C ALA A 17 -2.85 -5.05 -12.74
N TRP A 18 -1.59 -4.83 -12.37
CA TRP A 18 -0.84 -3.63 -12.75
C TRP A 18 -0.76 -3.44 -14.26
N SER A 19 -0.40 -4.50 -14.99
CA SER A 19 -0.29 -4.48 -16.46
C SER A 19 -1.62 -4.16 -17.12
N GLN A 20 -2.72 -4.72 -16.60
CA GLN A 20 -4.07 -4.46 -17.09
C GLN A 20 -4.48 -3.01 -16.84
N TRP A 21 -4.16 -2.45 -15.67
CA TRP A 21 -4.44 -1.04 -15.39
C TRP A 21 -3.61 -0.10 -16.26
N LYS A 22 -2.32 -0.38 -16.50
CA LYS A 22 -1.48 0.39 -17.43
C LYS A 22 -1.99 0.32 -18.88
N ALA A 23 -2.67 -0.76 -19.25
CA ALA A 23 -3.34 -0.90 -20.55
C ALA A 23 -4.73 -0.22 -20.60
N GLY A 24 -5.19 0.45 -19.53
CA GLY A 24 -6.48 1.14 -19.49
C GLY A 24 -7.70 0.26 -19.17
N ASN A 25 -7.49 -0.97 -18.69
CA ASN A 25 -8.56 -1.91 -18.34
C ASN A 25 -9.01 -1.75 -16.88
N LYS A 26 -10.24 -2.20 -16.56
CA LYS A 26 -10.84 -2.07 -15.21
C LYS A 26 -10.16 -2.94 -14.14
N PHE A 27 -9.89 -4.20 -14.45
CA PHE A 27 -9.36 -5.24 -13.55
C PHE A 27 -9.71 -5.03 -12.05
N PRO A 28 -10.91 -5.47 -11.59
CA PRO A 28 -11.35 -5.19 -10.22
C PRO A 28 -10.69 -6.10 -9.17
N ILE A 29 -10.22 -5.48 -8.09
CA ILE A 29 -9.74 -6.16 -6.87
C ILE A 29 -10.66 -5.78 -5.71
N ALA A 30 -11.13 -6.77 -4.94
CA ALA A 30 -11.92 -6.54 -3.72
C ALA A 30 -11.11 -6.86 -2.45
N PHE A 31 -11.46 -6.21 -1.34
CA PHE A 31 -10.96 -6.56 -0.01
C PHE A 31 -12.13 -7.02 0.84
N TYR A 32 -12.06 -8.25 1.37
CA TYR A 32 -13.14 -8.91 2.12
C TYR A 32 -12.70 -9.18 3.56
N GLY A 33 -13.40 -8.59 4.53
CA GLY A 33 -12.99 -8.70 5.94
C GLY A 33 -13.89 -7.97 6.92
N ASP A 34 -13.34 -7.73 8.12
CA ASP A 34 -14.08 -7.17 9.24
C ASP A 34 -14.12 -5.62 9.22
N SER A 35 -14.29 -4.99 10.38
CA SER A 35 -14.36 -3.53 10.56
C SER A 35 -13.12 -2.80 10.06
N THR A 36 -11.96 -3.46 10.02
CA THR A 36 -10.71 -2.87 9.51
C THR A 36 -10.70 -2.77 8.00
N ILE A 37 -11.45 -3.64 7.30
CA ILE A 37 -11.67 -3.50 5.87
C ILE A 37 -12.79 -2.50 5.60
N ASP A 38 -13.86 -2.54 6.40
CA ASP A 38 -15.05 -1.70 6.25
C ASP A 38 -14.71 -0.20 6.39
N GLY A 39 -13.72 0.10 7.23
CA GLY A 39 -13.25 1.46 7.50
C GLY A 39 -13.91 2.08 8.72
N ASN A 40 -14.30 1.26 9.70
CA ASN A 40 -14.79 1.74 10.98
C ASN A 40 -13.76 2.69 11.63
N ASN A 41 -14.24 3.82 12.17
CA ASN A 41 -13.46 4.97 12.67
C ASN A 41 -12.88 5.92 11.61
N THR A 42 -13.09 5.69 10.32
CA THR A 42 -12.76 6.70 9.31
C THR A 42 -13.83 7.79 9.24
N THR A 43 -13.42 9.01 8.93
CA THR A 43 -14.35 10.14 8.74
C THR A 43 -15.25 9.85 7.52
N GLY A 44 -16.57 10.01 7.70
CA GLY A 44 -17.54 9.75 6.62
C GLY A 44 -17.83 8.26 6.39
N TYR A 45 -17.41 7.40 7.34
CA TYR A 45 -17.74 5.98 7.33
C TYR A 45 -19.26 5.72 7.37
N VAL A 46 -19.71 4.78 6.54
CA VAL A 46 -21.06 4.24 6.49
C VAL A 46 -20.93 2.72 6.44
N ALA A 47 -21.63 2.03 7.34
CA ALA A 47 -21.57 0.57 7.42
C ALA A 47 -22.02 -0.09 6.12
N ASN A 48 -21.28 -1.12 5.71
CA ASN A 48 -21.51 -1.79 4.45
C ASN A 48 -22.81 -2.60 4.40
N ILE A 49 -23.31 -2.84 3.20
CA ILE A 49 -24.52 -3.63 2.91
C ILE A 49 -24.12 -4.77 1.96
N LEU A 50 -24.59 -5.99 2.25
CA LEU A 50 -24.27 -7.16 1.43
C LEU A 50 -24.59 -6.94 -0.06
N GLY A 51 -23.62 -7.28 -0.90
CA GLY A 51 -23.70 -7.19 -2.36
C GLY A 51 -23.62 -5.76 -2.91
N LYS A 52 -23.40 -4.77 -2.02
CA LYS A 52 -23.20 -3.36 -2.38
C LYS A 52 -21.82 -2.89 -1.98
N ASP A 53 -21.22 -2.15 -2.88
CA ASP A 53 -19.85 -1.70 -2.72
C ASP A 53 -19.76 -0.43 -1.88
N SER A 54 -18.97 -0.47 -0.80
CA SER A 54 -18.83 0.65 0.12
C SER A 54 -18.10 1.83 -0.53
N GLN A 55 -18.70 3.02 -0.42
CA GLN A 55 -18.17 4.27 -0.97
C GLN A 55 -17.62 5.21 0.10
N SER A 56 -17.33 4.71 1.32
CA SER A 56 -16.79 5.56 2.38
C SER A 56 -15.44 6.18 1.96
N PRO A 57 -15.29 7.52 2.08
CA PRO A 57 -14.26 8.26 1.37
C PRO A 57 -12.84 8.05 1.92
N ASN A 58 -12.72 7.69 3.19
CA ASN A 58 -11.45 7.62 3.90
C ASN A 58 -10.98 6.19 4.21
N THR A 59 -11.68 5.18 3.69
CA THR A 59 -11.24 3.78 3.78
C THR A 59 -9.96 3.57 3.00
N PHE A 60 -9.12 2.62 3.43
CA PHE A 60 -7.90 2.32 2.68
C PHE A 60 -8.20 1.89 1.25
N CYS A 61 -9.34 1.22 0.99
CA CYS A 61 -9.75 0.83 -0.35
C CYS A 61 -9.92 2.04 -1.27
N LYS A 62 -10.60 3.09 -0.79
CA LYS A 62 -10.83 4.31 -1.58
C LYS A 62 -9.55 5.11 -1.79
N LYS A 63 -8.72 5.19 -0.76
CA LYS A 63 -7.40 5.84 -0.81
C LYS A 63 -6.47 5.11 -1.78
N LEU A 64 -6.41 3.78 -1.72
CA LEU A 64 -5.64 2.93 -2.63
C LEU A 64 -6.08 3.13 -4.08
N GLU A 65 -7.38 3.12 -4.35
CA GLU A 65 -7.90 3.39 -5.70
C GLU A 65 -7.44 4.75 -6.23
N THR A 66 -7.52 5.79 -5.39
CA THR A 66 -7.13 7.15 -5.76
C THR A 66 -5.64 7.20 -6.12
N THR A 67 -4.77 6.59 -5.32
CA THR A 67 -3.34 6.50 -5.58
C THR A 67 -3.05 5.69 -6.86
N LEU A 68 -3.79 4.60 -7.09
CA LEU A 68 -3.66 3.80 -8.31
C LEU A 68 -4.12 4.57 -9.57
N HIS A 69 -5.19 5.37 -9.49
CA HIS A 69 -5.62 6.27 -10.58
C HIS A 69 -4.50 7.23 -10.96
N LEU A 70 -3.87 7.85 -9.95
CA LEU A 70 -2.75 8.76 -10.15
C LEU A 70 -1.54 8.07 -10.81
N ALA A 71 -1.13 6.91 -10.29
CA ALA A 71 0.07 6.21 -10.77
C ALA A 71 -0.10 5.57 -12.17
N THR A 72 -1.33 5.15 -12.50
CA THR A 72 -1.59 4.46 -13.78
C THR A 72 -2.13 5.39 -14.86
N GLY A 73 -2.76 6.50 -14.49
CA GLY A 73 -3.53 7.37 -15.39
C GLY A 73 -4.87 6.76 -15.82
N ASN A 74 -5.31 5.68 -15.17
CA ASN A 74 -6.49 4.91 -15.58
C ASN A 74 -7.64 5.05 -14.57
N ASN A 75 -8.58 5.95 -14.87
CA ASN A 75 -9.77 6.17 -14.05
C ASN A 75 -10.82 5.05 -14.14
N ARG A 76 -10.61 4.03 -15.00
CA ARG A 76 -11.50 2.88 -15.10
C ARG A 76 -11.12 1.75 -14.15
N LEU A 77 -9.90 1.73 -13.59
CA LEU A 77 -9.54 0.71 -12.62
C LEU A 77 -10.43 0.76 -11.38
N ARG A 78 -10.59 -0.38 -10.70
CA ARG A 78 -11.48 -0.46 -9.54
C ARG A 78 -10.89 -1.23 -8.37
N ILE A 79 -10.98 -0.63 -7.18
CA ILE A 79 -10.78 -1.31 -5.89
C ILE A 79 -12.10 -1.29 -5.11
N TYR A 80 -12.63 -2.46 -4.78
CA TYR A 80 -13.87 -2.61 -4.03
C TYR A 80 -13.63 -2.84 -2.54
N ASN A 81 -14.55 -2.33 -1.71
CA ASN A 81 -14.53 -2.52 -0.27
C ASN A 81 -15.70 -3.42 0.16
N ALA A 82 -15.39 -4.69 0.43
CA ALA A 82 -16.31 -5.71 0.96
C ALA A 82 -16.07 -5.96 2.46
N GLY A 83 -15.80 -4.92 3.24
CA GLY A 83 -15.64 -5.02 4.69
C GLY A 83 -16.96 -5.03 5.45
N PHE A 84 -17.00 -5.66 6.63
CA PHE A 84 -18.18 -5.73 7.48
C PHE A 84 -17.84 -5.58 8.97
N SER A 85 -18.23 -4.44 9.54
CA SER A 85 -17.95 -4.12 10.93
C SER A 85 -18.62 -5.06 11.93
N GLY A 86 -17.83 -5.52 12.91
CA GLY A 86 -18.28 -6.44 13.96
C GLY A 86 -18.55 -7.87 13.48
N LYS A 87 -18.15 -8.23 12.25
CA LYS A 87 -18.30 -9.59 11.70
C LYS A 87 -16.98 -10.36 11.72
N ASP A 88 -17.09 -11.67 11.68
CA ASP A 88 -15.99 -12.63 11.73
C ASP A 88 -15.90 -13.45 10.41
N SER A 89 -14.92 -14.33 10.32
CA SER A 89 -14.75 -15.18 9.12
C SER A 89 -15.89 -16.16 8.89
N ALA A 90 -16.67 -16.53 9.91
CA ALA A 90 -17.82 -17.44 9.78
C ALA A 90 -18.99 -16.73 9.09
N PHE A 91 -19.25 -15.46 9.45
CA PHE A 91 -20.15 -14.59 8.70
C PHE A 91 -19.70 -14.49 7.23
N GLY A 92 -18.39 -14.33 7.01
CA GLY A 92 -17.81 -14.30 5.67
C GLY A 92 -18.17 -15.54 4.85
N VAL A 93 -17.97 -16.73 5.41
CA VAL A 93 -18.35 -18.00 4.76
C VAL A 93 -19.85 -18.07 4.47
N ALA A 94 -20.69 -17.70 5.43
CA ALA A 94 -22.15 -17.81 5.29
C ALA A 94 -22.73 -16.88 4.22
N ASN A 95 -22.09 -15.73 3.95
CA ASN A 95 -22.63 -14.68 3.10
C ASN A 95 -21.84 -14.46 1.79
N ILE A 96 -20.77 -15.21 1.54
CA ILE A 96 -19.89 -15.01 0.37
C ILE A 96 -20.64 -15.02 -0.98
N ASN A 97 -21.69 -15.83 -1.12
CA ASN A 97 -22.50 -15.85 -2.35
C ASN A 97 -23.46 -14.66 -2.46
N ALA A 98 -23.97 -14.14 -1.34
CA ALA A 98 -24.78 -12.92 -1.33
C ALA A 98 -23.92 -11.68 -1.61
N GLU A 99 -22.62 -11.75 -1.28
CA GLU A 99 -21.67 -10.66 -1.51
C GLU A 99 -21.10 -10.66 -2.94
N PHE A 100 -20.55 -11.78 -3.40
CA PHE A 100 -19.82 -11.90 -4.68
C PHE A 100 -20.63 -12.61 -5.78
N GLY A 101 -21.90 -12.91 -5.52
CA GLY A 101 -22.78 -13.57 -6.48
C GLY A 101 -23.09 -12.74 -7.71
N ILE A 102 -23.73 -13.36 -8.70
CA ILE A 102 -24.21 -12.65 -9.90
C ILE A 102 -25.24 -11.58 -9.47
N GLY A 103 -25.11 -10.38 -10.05
CA GLY A 103 -26.03 -9.26 -9.80
C GLY A 103 -25.63 -8.36 -8.64
N THR A 104 -24.54 -8.67 -7.93
CA THR A 104 -23.95 -7.77 -6.94
C THR A 104 -22.95 -6.82 -7.59
N ASP A 105 -22.61 -5.75 -6.88
CA ASP A 105 -21.61 -4.78 -7.32
C ASP A 105 -20.20 -5.42 -7.47
N TYR A 106 -19.98 -6.58 -6.83
CA TYR A 106 -18.72 -7.34 -6.83
C TYR A 106 -18.69 -8.49 -7.85
N SER A 107 -19.71 -8.62 -8.68
CA SER A 107 -19.86 -9.76 -9.61
C SER A 107 -18.78 -9.85 -10.69
N ASP A 108 -17.98 -8.80 -10.90
CA ASP A 108 -16.88 -8.75 -11.86
C ASP A 108 -15.47 -8.82 -11.24
N VAL A 109 -15.39 -9.09 -9.93
CA VAL A 109 -14.13 -9.23 -9.19
C VAL A 109 -13.21 -10.28 -9.81
N LYS A 110 -11.93 -9.94 -9.96
CA LYS A 110 -10.89 -10.86 -10.46
C LYS A 110 -9.94 -11.34 -9.39
N MET A 111 -9.65 -10.48 -8.40
CA MET A 111 -8.83 -10.84 -7.24
C MET A 111 -9.49 -10.39 -5.95
N VAL A 112 -9.26 -11.11 -4.87
CA VAL A 112 -9.82 -10.76 -3.55
C VAL A 112 -8.79 -10.94 -2.44
N GLY A 113 -8.63 -9.90 -1.63
CA GLY A 113 -7.83 -9.92 -0.42
C GLY A 113 -8.68 -10.35 0.76
N ILE A 114 -8.30 -11.43 1.45
CA ILE A 114 -9.03 -11.96 2.60
C ILE A 114 -8.39 -11.45 3.89
N GLY A 115 -9.12 -10.61 4.65
CA GLY A 115 -8.61 -9.82 5.77
C GLY A 115 -9.31 -10.01 7.12
N TRP A 116 -9.97 -11.16 7.36
CA TRP A 116 -10.59 -11.48 8.66
C TRP A 116 -9.55 -11.74 9.77
N GLY A 117 -9.98 -11.69 11.03
CA GLY A 117 -9.23 -12.24 12.16
C GLY A 117 -9.39 -11.48 13.48
N ILE A 118 -9.88 -10.24 13.50
CA ILE A 118 -10.07 -9.55 14.78
C ILE A 118 -11.22 -10.22 15.54
N ASN A 119 -12.43 -10.20 14.99
CA ASN A 119 -13.63 -10.62 15.72
C ASN A 119 -13.68 -12.12 15.98
N ASP A 120 -13.00 -12.93 15.16
CA ASP A 120 -12.96 -14.38 15.30
C ASP A 120 -12.49 -14.85 16.69
N ARG A 121 -11.56 -14.13 17.31
CA ARG A 121 -11.04 -14.46 18.66
C ARG A 121 -12.11 -14.42 19.75
N LEU A 122 -13.25 -13.77 19.52
CA LEU A 122 -14.34 -13.65 20.49
C LEU A 122 -15.21 -14.91 20.58
N ASN A 123 -15.08 -15.84 19.62
CA ASN A 123 -15.99 -16.97 19.47
C ASN A 123 -15.44 -18.28 20.04
N TYR A 124 -14.25 -18.26 20.63
CA TYR A 124 -13.55 -19.48 21.04
C TYR A 124 -13.02 -19.36 22.48
N SER A 125 -13.08 -20.48 23.20
CA SER A 125 -12.61 -20.61 24.57
C SER A 125 -11.10 -20.84 24.68
N ASP A 126 -10.48 -21.40 23.64
CA ASP A 126 -9.05 -21.76 23.63
C ASP A 126 -8.40 -21.57 22.25
N ALA A 127 -7.07 -21.49 22.26
CA ALA A 127 -6.26 -21.20 21.08
C ALA A 127 -6.38 -22.26 19.98
N LYS A 128 -6.56 -23.54 20.34
CA LYS A 128 -6.66 -24.63 19.35
C LYS A 128 -7.99 -24.54 18.61
N ALA A 129 -9.10 -24.36 19.33
CA ALA A 129 -10.42 -24.19 18.74
C ALA A 129 -10.45 -22.95 17.82
N TYR A 130 -9.87 -21.84 18.27
CA TYR A 130 -9.75 -20.64 17.43
C TYR A 130 -8.98 -20.93 16.15
N ARG A 131 -7.78 -21.51 16.26
CA ARG A 131 -6.94 -21.84 15.12
C ARG A 131 -7.64 -22.73 14.11
N ASP A 132 -8.23 -23.83 14.56
CA ASP A 132 -8.87 -24.82 13.69
C ASP A 132 -10.11 -24.24 13.00
N GLY A 133 -10.97 -23.54 13.75
CA GLY A 133 -12.18 -22.91 13.21
C GLY A 133 -11.87 -21.78 12.23
N PHE A 134 -10.94 -20.90 12.58
CA PHE A 134 -10.51 -19.82 11.69
C PHE A 134 -9.85 -20.36 10.41
N LYS A 135 -8.93 -21.33 10.54
CA LYS A 135 -8.29 -21.98 9.38
C LYS A 135 -9.32 -22.63 8.44
N ALA A 136 -10.31 -23.32 8.99
CA ALA A 136 -11.39 -23.91 8.20
C ALA A 136 -12.20 -22.85 7.43
N ASN A 137 -12.52 -21.73 8.06
CA ASN A 137 -13.25 -20.64 7.40
C ASN A 137 -12.45 -20.00 6.25
N ILE A 138 -11.16 -19.70 6.46
CA ILE A 138 -10.32 -19.13 5.41
C ILE A 138 -10.14 -20.12 4.24
N ILE A 139 -9.93 -21.41 4.52
CA ILE A 139 -9.89 -22.47 3.49
C ILE A 139 -11.21 -22.51 2.69
N SER A 140 -12.35 -22.42 3.36
CA SER A 140 -13.67 -22.40 2.71
C SER A 140 -13.80 -21.24 1.73
N GLN A 141 -13.41 -20.03 2.15
CA GLN A 141 -13.40 -18.84 1.29
C GLN A 141 -12.44 -18.98 0.10
N ILE A 142 -11.19 -19.44 0.33
CA ILE A 142 -10.20 -19.71 -0.73
C ILE A 142 -10.78 -20.65 -1.80
N ASN A 143 -11.34 -21.78 -1.37
CA ASN A 143 -11.93 -22.77 -2.29
C ASN A 143 -13.10 -22.18 -3.07
N TRP A 144 -13.95 -21.38 -2.41
CA TRP A 144 -15.08 -20.74 -3.05
C TRP A 144 -14.60 -19.77 -4.14
N PHE A 145 -13.63 -18.90 -3.86
CA PHE A 145 -13.11 -17.95 -4.85
C PHE A 145 -12.48 -18.65 -6.06
N TYR A 146 -11.66 -19.68 -5.83
CA TYR A 146 -11.11 -20.48 -6.93
C TYR A 146 -12.20 -21.15 -7.77
N SER A 147 -13.28 -21.66 -7.15
CA SER A 147 -14.41 -22.25 -7.87
C SER A 147 -15.15 -21.26 -8.78
N ARG A 148 -14.97 -19.95 -8.54
CA ARG A 148 -15.54 -18.85 -9.33
C ARG A 148 -14.54 -18.20 -10.28
N GLY A 149 -13.32 -18.72 -10.39
CA GLY A 149 -12.28 -18.12 -11.22
C GLY A 149 -11.72 -16.80 -10.67
N ILE A 150 -11.85 -16.57 -9.36
CA ILE A 150 -11.34 -15.40 -8.65
C ILE A 150 -10.05 -15.80 -7.94
N GLN A 151 -8.99 -14.99 -8.08
CA GLN A 151 -7.70 -15.23 -7.40
C GLN A 151 -7.74 -14.68 -5.96
N PRO A 152 -7.72 -15.52 -4.92
CA PRO A 152 -7.53 -15.04 -3.55
C PRO A 152 -6.06 -14.66 -3.30
N PHE A 153 -5.87 -13.68 -2.43
CA PHE A 153 -4.63 -13.40 -1.72
C PHE A 153 -4.97 -13.11 -0.26
N LEU A 154 -3.98 -13.19 0.63
CA LEU A 154 -4.20 -13.08 2.07
C LEU A 154 -3.65 -11.76 2.61
N LEU A 155 -4.35 -11.20 3.60
CA LEU A 155 -3.94 -10.00 4.33
C LEU A 155 -3.82 -10.37 5.80
N THR A 156 -2.64 -10.17 6.41
CA THR A 156 -2.58 -10.24 7.87
C THR A 156 -3.39 -9.11 8.48
N THR A 157 -3.85 -9.31 9.71
CA THR A 157 -4.68 -8.36 10.44
C THR A 157 -3.81 -7.25 11.01
N GLN A 158 -4.25 -5.99 10.90
CA GLN A 158 -3.56 -4.83 11.48
C GLN A 158 -3.12 -5.07 12.94
N ALA A 159 -2.02 -4.44 13.35
CA ALA A 159 -1.59 -4.43 14.74
C ALA A 159 -2.57 -3.63 15.61
N ILE A 160 -2.78 -4.07 16.85
CA ILE A 160 -3.73 -3.45 17.79
C ILE A 160 -3.07 -3.27 19.17
N VAL A 161 -3.43 -2.20 19.90
CA VAL A 161 -2.72 -1.76 21.13
C VAL A 161 -3.34 -2.36 22.38
N SER A 162 -3.72 -3.63 22.36
CA SER A 162 -4.28 -4.30 23.55
C SER A 162 -3.28 -5.27 24.18
N PRO A 163 -2.35 -4.78 25.03
CA PRO A 163 -1.69 -5.64 26.01
C PRO A 163 -2.65 -5.88 27.18
N ASN A 164 -3.06 -7.14 27.37
CA ASN A 164 -3.94 -7.64 28.43
C ASN A 164 -5.33 -6.97 28.49
N VAL A 165 -6.36 -7.74 28.19
CA VAL A 165 -7.76 -7.33 28.35
C VAL A 165 -8.08 -7.03 29.81
N ASP A 166 -8.96 -6.04 30.02
CA ASP A 166 -9.54 -5.77 31.33
C ASP A 166 -10.11 -7.08 31.93
N THR A 167 -9.77 -7.36 33.19
CA THR A 167 -10.12 -8.58 33.90
C THR A 167 -11.63 -8.85 33.90
N GLN A 168 -12.46 -7.80 33.77
CA GLN A 168 -13.91 -7.94 33.65
C GLN A 168 -14.37 -8.68 32.39
N TYR A 169 -13.60 -8.64 31.31
CA TYR A 169 -13.94 -9.30 30.03
C TYR A 169 -13.16 -10.60 29.78
N VAL A 170 -12.11 -10.88 30.54
CA VAL A 170 -11.26 -12.07 30.35
C VAL A 170 -12.06 -13.37 30.51
N SER A 171 -13.02 -13.42 31.44
CA SER A 171 -13.87 -14.59 31.64
C SER A 171 -14.84 -14.84 30.47
N GLN A 172 -15.24 -13.77 29.76
CA GLN A 172 -16.16 -13.85 28.63
C GLN A 172 -15.42 -14.03 27.29
N TYR A 173 -14.24 -13.42 27.16
CA TYR A 173 -13.45 -13.40 25.93
C TYR A 173 -11.95 -13.60 26.24
N PRO A 174 -11.54 -14.82 26.61
CA PRO A 174 -10.18 -15.11 27.07
C PRO A 174 -9.11 -14.84 26.00
N LEU A 175 -9.48 -14.90 24.72
CA LEU A 175 -8.58 -14.69 23.59
C LEU A 175 -8.66 -13.27 23.01
N ARG A 176 -9.26 -12.31 23.72
CA ARG A 176 -9.34 -10.91 23.28
C ARG A 176 -8.00 -10.18 23.46
N THR A 177 -6.91 -10.73 22.95
CA THR A 177 -5.55 -10.19 23.06
C THR A 177 -4.97 -9.87 21.68
N ALA A 178 -4.01 -8.95 21.63
CA ALA A 178 -3.21 -8.72 20.43
C ALA A 178 -2.36 -9.96 20.06
N GLU A 179 -1.89 -10.68 21.09
CA GLU A 179 -1.11 -11.91 20.94
C GLU A 179 -1.90 -12.98 20.18
N ALA A 180 -3.15 -13.25 20.55
CA ALA A 180 -3.98 -14.25 19.86
C ALA A 180 -4.22 -13.90 18.38
N ILE A 181 -4.33 -12.63 18.02
CA ILE A 181 -4.42 -12.23 16.60
C ILE A 181 -3.12 -12.55 15.87
N ASN A 182 -1.97 -12.18 16.46
CA ASN A 182 -0.67 -12.37 15.82
C ASN A 182 -0.23 -13.84 15.75
N SER A 183 -0.34 -14.58 16.84
CA SER A 183 0.12 -15.96 16.97
C SER A 183 -0.83 -16.98 16.36
N ILE A 184 -2.12 -16.64 16.17
CA ILE A 184 -3.12 -17.55 15.62
C ILE A 184 -3.63 -17.07 14.26
N ALA A 185 -4.36 -15.95 14.20
CA ALA A 185 -5.02 -15.52 12.96
C ALA A 185 -4.00 -15.21 11.84
N ASN A 186 -2.97 -14.44 12.18
CA ASN A 186 -1.94 -14.07 11.21
C ASN A 186 -1.07 -15.27 10.82
N GLU A 187 -0.76 -16.17 11.77
CA GLU A 187 0.02 -17.36 11.48
C GLU A 187 -0.74 -18.35 10.58
N VAL A 188 -2.04 -18.56 10.83
CA VAL A 188 -2.90 -19.33 9.92
C VAL A 188 -2.85 -18.75 8.50
N LYS A 189 -2.88 -17.42 8.35
CA LYS A 189 -2.80 -16.78 7.03
C LYS A 189 -1.43 -16.96 6.37
N ARG A 190 -0.32 -16.92 7.13
CA ARG A 190 1.03 -17.23 6.63
C ARG A 190 1.18 -18.68 6.19
N GLU A 191 0.65 -19.62 6.96
CA GLU A 191 0.66 -21.04 6.59
C GLU A 191 -0.16 -21.29 5.33
N LEU A 192 -1.37 -20.74 5.26
CA LEU A 192 -2.25 -20.93 4.11
C LEU A 192 -1.70 -20.26 2.84
N SER A 193 -0.96 -19.15 2.95
CA SER A 193 -0.30 -18.55 1.79
C SER A 193 0.75 -19.48 1.19
N VAL A 194 1.52 -20.18 2.04
CA VAL A 194 2.48 -21.21 1.58
C VAL A 194 1.76 -22.44 1.05
N GLU A 195 0.77 -22.97 1.79
CA GLU A 195 0.03 -24.21 1.45
C GLU A 195 -0.69 -24.10 0.10
N TYR A 196 -1.25 -22.92 -0.21
CA TYR A 196 -2.03 -22.66 -1.42
C TYR A 196 -1.26 -21.81 -2.46
N ASN A 197 0.01 -21.49 -2.23
CA ASN A 197 0.85 -20.62 -3.08
C ASN A 197 0.18 -19.28 -3.42
N LEU A 198 -0.39 -18.64 -2.41
CA LEU A 198 -1.06 -17.34 -2.51
C LEU A 198 -0.10 -16.21 -2.18
N GLU A 199 -0.32 -15.05 -2.82
CA GLU A 199 0.31 -13.81 -2.37
C GLU A 199 -0.21 -13.45 -0.96
N LEU A 200 0.69 -12.93 -0.12
CA LEU A 200 0.39 -12.46 1.23
C LEU A 200 0.91 -11.04 1.36
N ILE A 201 0.06 -10.12 1.81
CA ILE A 201 0.49 -8.80 2.28
C ILE A 201 0.46 -8.83 3.81
N ASP A 202 1.65 -8.79 4.43
CA ASP A 202 1.77 -8.83 5.90
C ASP A 202 1.56 -7.43 6.52
N ILE A 203 0.33 -6.92 6.43
CA ILE A 203 -0.08 -5.62 6.99
C ILE A 203 0.28 -5.51 8.47
N ASN A 204 0.15 -6.58 9.26
CA ASN A 204 0.47 -6.59 10.68
C ASN A 204 1.89 -6.10 10.98
N LYS A 205 2.90 -6.62 10.26
CA LYS A 205 4.31 -6.25 10.44
C LYS A 205 4.55 -4.75 10.21
N PHE A 206 3.91 -4.18 9.21
CA PHE A 206 4.08 -2.77 8.85
C PHE A 206 3.26 -1.85 9.75
N THR A 207 2.03 -2.25 10.10
CA THR A 207 1.17 -1.48 10.99
C THR A 207 1.69 -1.47 12.43
N GLU A 208 2.33 -2.55 12.90
CA GLU A 208 3.07 -2.56 14.17
C GLU A 208 4.22 -1.54 14.14
N ARG A 209 5.02 -1.54 13.07
CA ARG A 209 6.08 -0.55 12.89
C ARG A 209 5.53 0.88 12.87
N PHE A 210 4.41 1.09 12.19
CA PHE A 210 3.77 2.40 12.13
C PHE A 210 3.30 2.87 13.51
N LEU A 211 2.68 1.99 14.30
CA LEU A 211 2.29 2.32 15.68
C LEU A 211 3.48 2.64 16.58
N LEU A 212 4.63 2.00 16.38
CA LEU A 212 5.82 2.18 17.21
C LEU A 212 6.65 3.42 16.85
N TYR A 213 6.72 3.76 15.56
CA TYR A 213 7.74 4.70 15.06
C TYR A 213 7.16 5.86 14.25
N SER A 214 5.84 5.90 14.01
CA SER A 214 5.21 7.08 13.42
C SER A 214 5.36 8.29 14.38
N PRO A 215 5.63 9.50 13.87
CA PRO A 215 5.59 10.71 14.68
C PRO A 215 4.15 11.12 15.05
N THR A 216 3.13 10.43 14.53
CA THR A 216 1.72 10.72 14.83
C THR A 216 1.32 10.08 16.15
N ASP A 217 0.65 10.87 17.01
CA ASP A 217 0.14 10.39 18.29
C ASP A 217 -0.74 9.15 18.13
N ILE A 218 -0.54 8.16 19.01
CA ILE A 218 -1.28 6.89 18.99
C ILE A 218 -2.80 7.08 19.11
N ALA A 219 -3.25 8.10 19.85
CA ALA A 219 -4.66 8.44 19.99
C ALA A 219 -5.29 9.00 18.70
N THR A 220 -4.47 9.56 17.81
CA THR A 220 -4.89 9.99 16.48
C THR A 220 -4.90 8.81 15.51
N LEU A 221 -3.92 7.91 15.62
CA LEU A 221 -3.84 6.72 14.79
C LEU A 221 -5.00 5.77 15.08
N ILE A 222 -5.23 5.42 16.34
CA ILE A 222 -6.24 4.45 16.78
C ILE A 222 -7.12 5.04 17.90
N PRO A 223 -8.08 5.92 17.57
CA PRO A 223 -8.83 6.67 18.57
C PRO A 223 -9.63 5.80 19.55
N ASP A 224 -10.04 4.60 19.14
CA ASP A 224 -10.72 3.63 20.00
C ASP A 224 -9.80 2.51 20.52
N ARG A 225 -8.48 2.67 20.34
CA ARG A 225 -7.42 1.72 20.71
C ARG A 225 -7.42 0.42 19.89
N LEU A 226 -8.21 0.35 18.82
CA LEU A 226 -8.35 -0.84 17.97
C LEU A 226 -8.26 -0.51 16.48
N HIS A 227 -9.17 0.30 15.93
CA HIS A 227 -9.24 0.56 14.49
C HIS A 227 -8.49 1.83 14.13
N PHE A 228 -7.73 1.77 13.03
CA PHE A 228 -7.11 2.96 12.49
C PHE A 228 -8.15 4.00 12.06
N GLY A 229 -7.85 5.27 12.31
CA GLY A 229 -8.54 6.40 11.69
C GLY A 229 -7.99 6.70 10.29
N ASP A 230 -8.33 7.87 9.76
CA ASP A 230 -8.00 8.27 8.37
C ASP A 230 -6.50 8.17 8.02
N ILE A 231 -5.61 8.48 8.97
CA ILE A 231 -4.15 8.42 8.78
C ILE A 231 -3.66 6.98 8.70
N GLY A 232 -4.15 6.10 9.57
CA GLY A 232 -3.75 4.68 9.52
C GLY A 232 -4.28 3.98 8.29
N HIS A 233 -5.51 4.29 7.85
CA HIS A 233 -6.03 3.79 6.57
C HIS A 233 -5.27 4.34 5.36
N GLN A 234 -4.72 5.55 5.43
CA GLN A 234 -3.78 6.03 4.40
C GLN A 234 -2.51 5.18 4.39
N TYR A 235 -1.93 4.88 5.55
CA TYR A 235 -0.75 4.03 5.64
C TYR A 235 -0.99 2.60 5.10
N GLU A 236 -2.15 2.00 5.39
CA GLU A 236 -2.53 0.71 4.82
C GLU A 236 -2.66 0.76 3.30
N ALA A 237 -3.31 1.81 2.77
CA ALA A 237 -3.43 2.02 1.33
C ALA A 237 -2.06 2.18 0.66
N ASP A 238 -1.17 2.96 1.27
CA ASP A 238 0.20 3.21 0.84
C ASP A 238 1.02 1.91 0.78
N LEU A 239 0.90 1.07 1.81
CA LEU A 239 1.56 -0.22 1.88
C LEU A 239 1.04 -1.18 0.80
N ILE A 240 -0.27 -1.30 0.67
CA ILE A 240 -0.87 -2.18 -0.34
C ILE A 240 -0.49 -1.70 -1.74
N PHE A 241 -0.47 -0.40 -1.99
CA PHE A 241 0.05 0.18 -3.24
C PHE A 241 1.51 -0.24 -3.48
N ALA A 242 2.37 -0.17 -2.46
CA ALA A 242 3.76 -0.55 -2.56
C ALA A 242 3.98 -2.04 -2.89
N HIS A 243 3.05 -2.91 -2.49
CA HIS A 243 3.07 -4.32 -2.85
C HIS A 243 2.51 -4.61 -4.24
N ILE A 244 1.52 -3.85 -4.71
CA ILE A 244 0.90 -4.06 -6.02
C ILE A 244 1.73 -3.42 -7.14
N SER A 245 2.28 -2.23 -6.91
CA SER A 245 3.04 -1.48 -7.91
C SER A 245 4.48 -2.01 -8.02
N PRO A 246 4.91 -2.51 -9.19
CA PRO A 246 6.29 -2.95 -9.38
C PRO A 246 7.29 -1.79 -9.39
N GLN A 247 6.81 -0.54 -9.41
CA GLN A 247 7.61 0.67 -9.56
C GLN A 247 7.93 1.37 -8.23
N VAL A 248 7.53 0.79 -7.09
CA VAL A 248 7.81 1.39 -5.78
C VAL A 248 9.19 0.98 -5.26
N ILE A 249 9.97 1.97 -4.85
CA ILE A 249 11.27 1.79 -4.20
C ILE A 249 11.04 1.71 -2.69
N PHE A 250 11.29 0.54 -2.09
CA PHE A 250 11.26 0.39 -0.64
C PHE A 250 12.55 0.95 -0.03
N VAL A 251 12.41 1.87 0.92
CA VAL A 251 13.54 2.55 1.57
C VAL A 251 13.55 2.18 3.06
N GLU A 252 14.51 1.34 3.44
CA GLU A 252 14.74 0.94 4.84
C GLU A 252 16.02 1.54 5.41
N THR A 253 16.95 1.93 4.54
CA THR A 253 18.26 2.50 4.87
C THR A 253 18.57 3.63 3.89
N ASP A 254 19.73 4.26 4.08
CA ASP A 254 20.29 5.22 3.13
C ASP A 254 20.15 4.72 1.68
N THR A 255 19.45 5.49 0.86
CA THR A 255 19.06 5.13 -0.50
C THR A 255 19.35 6.28 -1.44
N LYS A 256 19.95 5.97 -2.59
CA LYS A 256 20.17 6.90 -3.69
C LYS A 256 19.23 6.57 -4.84
N ILE A 257 18.67 7.61 -5.46
CA ILE A 257 17.77 7.48 -6.61
C ILE A 257 18.27 8.40 -7.71
N ASP A 258 18.63 7.85 -8.86
CA ASP A 258 18.98 8.60 -10.07
C ASP A 258 18.43 7.88 -11.31
N TYR A 259 18.84 8.29 -12.50
CA TYR A 259 18.34 7.71 -13.75
C TYR A 259 18.83 6.27 -14.00
N SER A 260 19.75 5.75 -13.19
CA SER A 260 20.12 4.32 -13.21
C SER A 260 19.14 3.44 -12.42
N THR A 261 18.24 4.03 -11.64
CA THR A 261 17.20 3.30 -10.91
C THR A 261 16.09 2.84 -11.85
N GLN A 262 15.98 1.52 -12.07
CA GLN A 262 14.99 0.90 -12.98
C GLN A 262 13.52 1.12 -12.61
N LYS A 263 13.25 1.68 -11.43
CA LYS A 263 11.89 2.00 -10.93
C LYS A 263 11.46 3.44 -11.22
N VAL A 264 12.29 4.23 -11.89
CA VAL A 264 11.94 5.57 -12.39
C VAL A 264 11.06 5.43 -13.64
N ILE A 265 9.91 6.11 -13.67
CA ILE A 265 8.80 5.80 -14.61
C ILE A 265 8.66 6.86 -15.70
N ASN A 266 9.00 8.11 -15.39
CA ASN A 266 9.11 9.20 -16.33
C ASN A 266 10.53 9.74 -16.25
N GLY A 267 11.15 9.95 -17.40
CA GLY A 267 12.55 10.31 -17.54
C GLY A 267 12.77 11.12 -18.80
N VAL A 268 13.91 11.79 -18.89
CA VAL A 268 14.38 12.35 -20.16
C VAL A 268 14.89 11.23 -21.07
N ASN A 269 14.90 11.46 -22.38
CA ASN A 269 15.48 10.53 -23.33
C ASN A 269 16.95 10.24 -23.01
N GLU A 270 17.42 9.04 -23.37
CA GLU A 270 18.78 8.59 -23.06
C GLU A 270 19.87 9.53 -23.61
N ASP A 271 19.67 10.07 -24.81
CA ASP A 271 20.57 11.04 -25.46
C ASP A 271 20.72 12.37 -24.69
N LYS A 272 19.80 12.63 -23.76
CA LYS A 272 19.80 13.80 -22.86
C LYS A 272 20.42 13.48 -21.48
N LEU A 273 20.83 12.24 -21.25
CA LEU A 273 21.50 11.84 -20.02
C LEU A 273 23.01 12.06 -20.12
N THR A 274 23.57 12.58 -19.03
CA THR A 274 25.00 12.70 -18.82
C THR A 274 25.51 11.45 -18.11
N TYR A 275 26.42 10.74 -18.78
CA TYR A 275 27.22 9.67 -18.20
C TYR A 275 28.49 10.28 -17.62
N SER A 276 28.66 10.19 -16.30
CA SER A 276 29.80 10.80 -15.59
C SER A 276 30.58 9.72 -14.85
N PRO A 277 31.93 9.86 -14.74
CA PRO A 277 32.65 9.30 -13.59
C PRO A 277 31.91 9.73 -12.31
N ILE A 278 31.91 8.87 -11.29
CA ILE A 278 31.21 9.12 -10.02
C ILE A 278 31.50 10.55 -9.55
N ASP A 279 30.45 11.38 -9.46
CA ASP A 279 30.62 12.76 -9.02
C ASP A 279 30.83 12.86 -7.50
N GLN A 280 31.06 14.07 -6.98
CA GLN A 280 31.29 14.29 -5.55
C GLN A 280 30.11 13.87 -4.65
N TYR A 281 28.92 13.66 -5.22
CA TYR A 281 27.72 13.20 -4.53
C TYR A 281 27.42 11.71 -4.82
N GLY A 282 28.26 11.05 -5.61
CA GLY A 282 28.13 9.63 -5.92
C GLY A 282 27.27 9.32 -7.15
N PHE A 283 26.74 10.29 -7.88
CA PHE A 283 25.88 10.07 -9.06
C PHE A 283 26.70 9.70 -10.29
N LYS A 284 26.14 8.80 -11.11
CA LYS A 284 26.77 8.30 -12.35
C LYS A 284 25.97 8.65 -13.61
N LEU A 285 24.65 8.79 -13.48
CA LEU A 285 23.74 9.02 -14.58
C LEU A 285 22.70 10.06 -14.18
N TYR A 286 22.68 11.19 -14.88
CA TYR A 286 21.81 12.33 -14.56
C TYR A 286 21.40 13.15 -15.78
N ALA A 287 20.35 13.97 -15.65
CA ALA A 287 19.93 14.86 -16.72
C ALA A 287 20.68 16.20 -16.60
N LYS A 288 21.46 16.56 -17.63
CA LYS A 288 22.07 17.88 -17.78
C LYS A 288 22.20 18.26 -19.25
N TYR A 289 21.35 19.15 -19.75
CA TYR A 289 21.36 19.54 -21.16
C TYR A 289 20.67 20.90 -21.41
N PRO A 290 21.09 21.64 -22.45
CA PRO A 290 20.39 22.84 -22.89
C PRO A 290 18.94 22.55 -23.28
N LYS A 291 18.02 23.36 -22.77
CA LYS A 291 16.61 23.27 -23.06
C LYS A 291 16.26 24.31 -24.12
N SER A 292 15.63 23.88 -25.21
CA SER A 292 15.31 24.74 -26.37
C SER A 292 13.88 25.31 -26.35
N ASP A 293 13.07 24.95 -25.35
CA ASP A 293 11.68 25.39 -25.22
C ASP A 293 11.37 25.91 -23.80
N GLY A 294 10.31 26.72 -23.71
CA GLY A 294 9.81 27.25 -22.43
C GLY A 294 8.92 26.27 -21.65
N LEU A 295 8.74 25.01 -22.11
CA LEU A 295 7.72 24.11 -21.57
C LEU A 295 8.13 23.51 -20.22
N ASN A 296 7.26 23.57 -19.22
CA ASN A 296 7.51 22.88 -17.97
C ASN A 296 7.28 21.37 -18.13
N THR A 297 8.37 20.61 -18.26
CA THR A 297 8.32 19.17 -18.53
C THR A 297 8.67 18.37 -17.28
N LYS A 298 7.95 17.28 -17.03
CA LYS A 298 8.34 16.30 -15.99
C LYS A 298 9.56 15.53 -16.49
N ILE A 299 10.67 15.64 -15.77
CA ILE A 299 11.96 15.06 -16.16
C ILE A 299 12.32 13.83 -15.34
N MET A 300 11.71 13.64 -14.17
CA MET A 300 11.86 12.43 -13.36
C MET A 300 10.59 12.15 -12.56
N GLU A 301 10.24 10.88 -12.39
CA GLU A 301 9.18 10.44 -11.47
C GLU A 301 9.55 9.14 -10.75
N ALA A 302 9.36 9.11 -9.44
CA ALA A 302 9.57 7.93 -8.61
C ALA A 302 8.51 7.83 -7.50
N TRP A 303 8.18 6.60 -7.12
CA TRP A 303 7.39 6.30 -5.93
C TRP A 303 8.29 5.64 -4.90
N VAL A 304 8.31 6.16 -3.69
CA VAL A 304 9.14 5.64 -2.59
C VAL A 304 8.26 5.30 -1.40
N PHE A 305 8.43 4.10 -0.84
CA PHE A 305 7.79 3.71 0.41
C PHE A 305 8.83 3.67 1.51
N ILE A 306 8.71 4.56 2.48
CA ILE A 306 9.61 4.64 3.62
C ILE A 306 9.18 3.61 4.65
N ASN A 307 10.10 2.69 4.95
CA ASN A 307 9.92 1.62 5.94
C ASN A 307 11.01 1.68 7.03
N SER A 308 11.63 2.84 7.22
CA SER A 308 12.64 3.09 8.27
C SER A 308 12.01 3.28 9.65
N LYS A 309 12.74 2.91 10.71
CA LYS A 309 12.35 3.20 12.10
C LYS A 309 12.55 4.66 12.46
N ASP A 310 13.52 5.30 11.83
CA ASP A 310 13.87 6.70 12.05
C ASP A 310 13.36 7.54 10.87
N GLU A 311 13.01 8.79 11.15
CA GLU A 311 12.72 9.76 10.09
C GLU A 311 13.91 9.93 9.15
N MET A 312 13.64 10.03 7.85
CA MET A 312 14.65 10.13 6.80
C MET A 312 14.70 11.54 6.23
N SER A 313 15.90 12.10 6.04
CA SER A 313 16.10 13.34 5.29
C SER A 313 16.10 13.04 3.78
N LEU A 314 15.18 13.67 3.04
CA LEU A 314 15.21 13.68 1.58
C LEU A 314 15.96 14.90 1.07
N LYS A 315 16.99 14.64 0.28
CA LYS A 315 17.85 15.64 -0.35
C LYS A 315 17.80 15.50 -1.86
N SER A 316 17.75 16.61 -2.58
CA SER A 316 17.95 16.66 -4.03
C SER A 316 19.30 17.25 -4.40
N TYR A 317 19.78 16.86 -5.58
CA TYR A 317 21.06 17.30 -6.09
C TYR A 317 20.93 17.83 -7.52
N VAL A 318 21.59 18.95 -7.78
CA VAL A 318 21.72 19.59 -9.11
C VAL A 318 23.18 19.93 -9.37
N SER A 319 23.54 20.16 -10.63
CA SER A 319 24.88 20.55 -11.05
C SER A 319 25.11 22.06 -11.11
N CYS A 320 24.06 22.86 -11.30
CA CYS A 320 24.04 24.32 -11.26
C CYS A 320 22.63 24.86 -10.94
N TYR A 321 22.56 26.13 -10.54
CA TYR A 321 21.33 26.79 -10.10
C TYR A 321 20.40 27.10 -11.28
N LEU A 322 19.29 26.37 -11.43
CA LEU A 322 18.36 26.54 -12.54
C LEU A 322 16.91 26.27 -12.09
N ASN A 323 15.96 26.56 -12.98
CA ASN A 323 14.49 26.52 -12.77
C ASN A 323 13.90 25.14 -12.37
N THR A 324 14.73 24.10 -12.24
CA THR A 324 14.30 22.77 -11.80
C THR A 324 13.65 22.84 -10.42
N TYR A 325 12.47 22.24 -10.29
CA TYR A 325 11.77 22.12 -9.03
C TYR A 325 11.25 20.70 -8.81
N ILE A 326 11.02 20.36 -7.55
CA ILE A 326 10.57 19.04 -7.12
C ILE A 326 9.15 19.17 -6.58
N LYS A 327 8.31 18.17 -6.81
CA LYS A 327 7.07 17.96 -6.05
C LYS A 327 7.20 16.71 -5.19
N ILE A 328 6.76 16.82 -3.93
CA ILE A 328 6.60 15.69 -3.01
C ILE A 328 5.13 15.65 -2.64
N ASN A 329 4.42 14.60 -3.04
CA ASN A 329 2.97 14.47 -2.84
C ASN A 329 2.20 15.74 -3.30
N GLY A 330 2.62 16.32 -4.43
CA GLY A 330 2.05 17.54 -5.01
C GLY A 330 2.57 18.87 -4.42
N VAL A 331 3.27 18.87 -3.28
CA VAL A 331 3.85 20.07 -2.67
C VAL A 331 5.15 20.44 -3.39
N VAL A 332 5.28 21.70 -3.81
CA VAL A 332 6.41 22.20 -4.61
C VAL A 332 7.58 22.64 -3.73
N TYR A 333 8.79 22.22 -4.09
CA TYR A 333 10.06 22.59 -3.49
C TYR A 333 11.03 23.07 -4.58
N LYS A 334 11.78 24.15 -4.30
CA LYS A 334 12.80 24.68 -5.22
C LYS A 334 14.18 24.14 -4.87
N SER A 335 15.02 23.93 -5.87
CA SER A 335 16.44 23.66 -5.64
C SER A 335 17.16 24.98 -5.39
N GLU A 336 17.51 25.26 -4.15
CA GLU A 336 18.15 26.53 -3.73
C GLU A 336 19.67 26.44 -3.71
N ALA A 337 20.21 25.22 -3.73
CA ALA A 337 21.65 24.92 -3.74
C ALA A 337 21.93 23.60 -4.48
N LEU A 338 23.22 23.34 -4.76
CA LEU A 338 23.68 22.10 -5.39
C LEU A 338 23.23 20.85 -4.64
N GLU A 339 23.13 20.95 -3.31
CA GLU A 339 22.43 20.03 -2.43
C GLU A 339 21.31 20.81 -1.72
N THR A 340 20.07 20.34 -1.80
CA THR A 340 18.94 20.95 -1.09
C THR A 340 18.25 19.91 -0.22
N ILE A 341 18.06 20.20 1.07
CA ILE A 341 17.22 19.39 1.96
C ILE A 341 15.77 19.76 1.67
N LEU A 342 14.99 18.83 1.13
CA LEU A 342 13.62 19.08 0.71
C LEU A 342 12.62 18.85 1.83
N SER A 343 12.73 17.71 2.50
CA SER A 343 11.76 17.31 3.51
C SER A 343 12.33 16.27 4.47
N THR A 344 11.59 16.06 5.55
CA THR A 344 11.71 14.90 6.42
C THR A 344 10.61 13.92 6.05
N LEU A 345 10.97 12.67 5.80
CA LEU A 345 10.05 11.60 5.45
C LEU A 345 9.92 10.64 6.64
N SER A 346 8.68 10.39 7.06
CA SER A 346 8.32 9.35 8.03
C SER A 346 7.82 8.11 7.29
N LEU A 347 7.36 7.10 8.03
CA LEU A 347 6.75 5.89 7.45
C LEU A 347 5.56 6.23 6.55
N GLY A 348 5.57 5.74 5.29
CA GLY A 348 4.50 5.96 4.33
C GLY A 348 4.98 6.05 2.88
N LEU A 349 4.04 6.31 1.96
CA LEU A 349 4.32 6.46 0.53
C LEU A 349 4.55 7.93 0.16
N TYR A 350 5.54 8.16 -0.71
CA TYR A 350 5.81 9.46 -1.29
C TYR A 350 5.94 9.37 -2.81
N HIS A 351 5.24 10.27 -3.49
CA HIS A 351 5.33 10.54 -4.91
C HIS A 351 6.34 11.67 -5.14
N LEU A 352 7.46 11.33 -5.76
CA LEU A 352 8.53 12.27 -6.08
C LEU A 352 8.46 12.60 -7.57
N GLU A 353 8.25 13.87 -7.89
CA GLU A 353 8.24 14.35 -9.27
C GLU A 353 9.27 15.47 -9.42
N VAL A 354 9.98 15.49 -10.55
CA VAL A 354 10.94 16.54 -10.87
C VAL A 354 10.52 17.18 -12.17
N PHE A 355 10.54 18.50 -12.20
CA PHE A 355 10.14 19.30 -13.34
C PHE A 355 11.25 20.25 -13.77
N SER A 356 11.39 20.47 -15.08
CA SER A 356 12.40 21.36 -15.66
C SER A 356 12.19 22.85 -15.34
N GLY A 357 11.00 23.23 -14.89
CA GLY A 357 10.56 24.62 -14.83
C GLY A 357 10.11 25.16 -16.19
N SER A 358 9.24 26.17 -16.15
CA SER A 358 8.83 27.00 -17.30
C SER A 358 9.73 28.22 -17.41
N THR A 359 10.03 28.65 -18.63
CA THR A 359 10.84 29.86 -18.86
C THR A 359 10.23 30.69 -19.97
N ASN A 360 10.23 32.01 -19.78
CA ASN A 360 9.62 32.97 -20.71
C ASN A 360 10.67 33.67 -21.59
N ASN A 361 11.95 33.30 -21.45
CA ASN A 361 13.07 34.04 -22.03
C ASN A 361 13.70 33.22 -23.15
N VAL A 362 13.33 33.54 -24.39
CA VAL A 362 13.86 32.91 -25.61
C VAL A 362 15.36 33.22 -25.80
N ASP A 363 15.89 34.21 -25.06
CA ASP A 363 17.26 34.70 -25.15
C ASP A 363 18.21 34.12 -24.08
N HIS A 364 17.71 33.32 -23.13
CA HIS A 364 18.56 32.56 -22.20
C HIS A 364 18.59 31.09 -22.59
N VAL A 365 19.79 30.53 -22.71
CA VAL A 365 19.98 29.08 -22.79
C VAL A 365 19.68 28.51 -21.41
N ASP A 366 18.41 28.16 -21.18
CA ASP A 366 18.02 27.39 -20.02
C ASP A 366 18.60 25.98 -20.13
N CYS A 367 18.79 25.33 -18.99
CA CYS A 367 19.30 23.98 -18.95
C CYS A 367 18.40 23.16 -18.02
N VAL A 368 18.12 21.93 -18.43
CA VAL A 368 17.56 20.93 -17.54
C VAL A 368 18.71 20.40 -16.72
N ASP A 369 18.60 20.46 -15.39
CA ASP A 369 19.61 19.94 -14.48
C ASP A 369 18.95 19.23 -13.30
N PHE A 370 19.18 17.93 -13.20
CA PHE A 370 18.82 17.15 -12.04
C PHE A 370 19.68 15.88 -11.92
N LYS A 371 20.39 15.74 -10.79
CA LYS A 371 21.24 14.59 -10.51
C LYS A 371 20.47 13.40 -9.96
N GLY A 372 19.64 13.65 -8.97
CA GLY A 372 18.96 12.59 -8.23
C GLY A 372 18.63 13.00 -6.80
N PHE A 373 18.24 11.99 -6.03
CA PHE A 373 17.91 12.11 -4.61
C PHE A 373 18.85 11.28 -3.76
N HIS A 374 19.11 11.76 -2.55
CA HIS A 374 19.49 10.92 -1.41
C HIS A 374 18.39 10.94 -0.36
N ILE A 375 18.03 9.75 0.12
CA ILE A 375 17.21 9.57 1.31
C ILE A 375 18.15 8.99 2.36
N LYS A 376 18.38 9.71 3.46
CA LYS A 376 19.33 9.30 4.52
C LYS A 376 18.67 9.31 5.88
N SER A 377 19.10 8.42 6.77
CA SER A 377 18.74 8.54 8.19
C SER A 377 19.15 9.90 8.71
N LYS A 378 18.28 10.53 9.51
CA LYS A 378 18.64 11.73 10.27
C LYS A 378 19.66 11.44 11.35
#